data_AF-A0A6A5UCS4-F1
#
_entry.id   AF-A0A6A5UCS4-F1
#
_cell.length_a   1.000
_cell.length_b   1.000
_cell.length_c   1.000
_cell.angle_alpha   90.00
_cell.angle_beta   90.00
_cell.angle_gamma   90.00
#
_symmetry.space_group_name_H-M   'P 1'
#
loop_
_entity.id
_entity.type
_entity.pdbx_description
1 polymer ?
#
loop_
_entity_poly.entity_id
_entity_poly.type
_entity_poly.pdbx_seq_one_letter_code
_entity_poly.pdbx_strand_id
1 'polypeptide(L)'
;MSNRCPALFKAAQICWYSRSKQAACYCPVLTNTSCPGLCRDGQDSAKYLLWARDNCGNISGFFSPKWVDYTSLQTTAYKTLFAWPWHVSFNPDETLNRRNDSRKRKCPSKSEKLGVFALLNVITLVGTAWIFRRTNIEKVTRGYCGAPGSRLWVVSALASAGLSIGANFLNAALVHRTRGFHDVPIVQLAFLWCSRPRIAWVAGLLVLVEREKSMYFAIGASSLISEFVLQAFGSYYLIRTVVFAFRQGYYYQGQLYAVVPGGRDATMMYIGAFLWLASISFVLVDFVWAFLGLQRLVLYFVDKVRRPVRAVPAAVERRTTRHLLQRMSEWWPTAERFNQLFSGVGIQGSVQRRIGNTDTDTTTPASDRSYTTDRLALAAPPDPDAWKAMLHRMGLSVKSAKQMRRVIAWMIFPFLGQWLFWGGFVGLAGDLYCPPRMGEAATVWISSAVVSVILTSSL
;
A
#
# COMPACT_ATOMS: atom_id res chain seq x y z
N MET A 1 48.34 3.86 -7.99
CA MET A 1 47.40 2.79 -8.44
C MET A 1 46.08 3.45 -8.81
N SER A 2 45.65 3.25 -10.05
CA SER A 2 44.69 4.09 -10.76
C SER A 2 43.26 3.97 -10.22
N ASN A 3 42.72 5.08 -9.72
CA ASN A 3 41.30 5.26 -9.36
C ASN A 3 40.34 5.31 -10.58
N ARG A 4 40.75 4.74 -11.72
CA ARG A 4 39.93 4.72 -12.94
C ARG A 4 39.23 3.37 -13.00
N CYS A 5 37.90 3.38 -13.02
CA CYS A 5 37.07 2.18 -13.21
C CYS A 5 37.68 1.34 -14.34
N PRO A 6 38.13 0.09 -14.10
CA PRO A 6 38.77 -0.74 -15.13
C PRO A 6 37.91 -0.88 -16.40
N ALA A 7 36.58 -0.92 -16.23
CA ALA A 7 35.62 -0.91 -17.32
C ALA A 7 35.64 0.41 -18.13
N LEU A 8 35.77 1.57 -17.46
CA LEU A 8 35.85 2.89 -18.10
C LEU A 8 37.15 3.03 -18.88
N PHE A 9 38.26 2.56 -18.31
CA PHE A 9 39.56 2.57 -18.98
C PHE A 9 39.55 1.65 -20.21
N LYS A 10 38.97 0.44 -20.08
CA LYS A 10 38.83 -0.51 -21.19
C LYS A 10 37.92 0.04 -22.30
N ALA A 11 36.77 0.62 -21.96
CA ALA A 11 35.85 1.21 -22.93
C ALA A 11 36.47 2.44 -23.64
N ALA A 12 37.17 3.30 -22.88
CA ALA A 12 37.93 4.42 -23.44
C ALA A 12 39.02 3.93 -24.39
N GLN A 13 39.76 2.88 -24.01
CA GLN A 13 40.83 2.30 -24.80
C GLN A 13 40.30 1.64 -26.08
N ILE A 14 39.15 0.96 -26.04
CA ILE A 14 38.50 0.37 -27.22
C ILE A 14 38.02 1.46 -28.19
N CYS A 15 37.34 2.51 -27.69
CA CYS A 15 36.93 3.66 -28.51
C CYS A 15 38.14 4.37 -29.12
N TRP A 16 39.24 4.52 -28.35
CA TRP A 16 40.49 5.11 -28.83
C TRP A 16 41.19 4.28 -29.92
N TYR A 17 41.15 2.95 -29.80
CA TYR A 17 41.83 2.04 -30.74
C TYR A 17 41.02 1.76 -32.02
N SER A 18 39.70 1.91 -31.97
CA SER A 18 38.83 1.83 -33.14
C SER A 18 39.08 3.04 -34.06
N ARG A 19 40.03 2.87 -34.98
CA ARG A 19 40.67 3.85 -35.90
C ARG A 19 39.80 4.82 -36.72
N SER A 20 38.51 4.98 -36.47
CA SER A 20 37.69 5.98 -37.18
C SER A 20 37.45 7.22 -36.32
N LYS A 21 37.80 8.38 -36.86
CA LYS A 21 37.63 9.75 -36.34
C LYS A 21 36.20 10.09 -35.86
N GLN A 22 35.73 9.50 -34.76
CA GLN A 22 34.49 9.90 -34.10
C GLN A 22 34.83 10.37 -32.69
N ALA A 23 35.06 11.67 -32.55
CA ALA A 23 35.17 12.37 -31.27
C ALA A 23 33.90 12.22 -30.37
N ALA A 24 32.90 11.45 -30.82
CA ALA A 24 31.63 11.21 -30.17
C ALA A 24 31.54 9.87 -29.40
N CYS A 25 32.53 8.95 -29.48
CA CYS A 25 32.42 7.66 -28.78
C CYS A 25 32.88 7.68 -27.31
N TYR A 26 33.49 8.78 -26.85
CA TYR A 26 33.97 8.92 -25.48
C TYR A 26 33.86 10.36 -25.00
N CYS A 27 33.56 10.55 -23.71
CA CYS A 27 33.47 11.86 -23.09
C CYS A 27 34.79 12.24 -22.42
N PRO A 28 35.52 13.26 -22.93
CA PRO A 28 36.83 13.66 -22.41
C PRO A 28 36.81 14.08 -20.94
N VAL A 29 35.66 14.55 -20.44
CA VAL A 29 35.48 14.92 -19.04
C VAL A 29 35.72 13.71 -18.12
N LEU A 30 35.32 12.50 -18.53
CA LEU A 30 35.47 11.29 -17.71
C LEU A 30 36.93 10.86 -17.52
N THR A 31 37.85 11.23 -18.43
CA THR A 31 39.28 10.96 -18.25
C THR A 31 39.93 11.89 -17.22
N ASN A 32 39.38 13.10 -17.09
CA ASN A 32 39.95 14.17 -16.27
C ASN A 32 39.30 14.25 -14.89
N THR A 33 38.05 13.80 -14.76
CA THR A 33 37.32 13.78 -13.49
C THR A 33 37.58 12.45 -12.78
N SER A 34 38.13 12.50 -11.57
CA SER A 34 38.17 11.32 -10.70
C SER A 34 36.75 10.88 -10.36
N CYS A 35 36.51 9.58 -10.28
CA CYS A 35 35.23 9.00 -9.87
C CYS A 35 35.38 8.39 -8.45
N PRO A 36 35.57 9.22 -7.40
CA PRO A 36 35.91 8.72 -6.07
C PRO A 36 34.77 7.86 -5.51
N GLY A 37 35.10 6.66 -5.06
CA GLY A 37 34.16 5.72 -4.42
C GLY A 37 33.34 4.86 -5.39
N LEU A 38 32.95 5.36 -6.55
CA LEU A 38 32.13 4.60 -7.53
C LEU A 38 32.88 3.43 -8.18
N CYS A 39 34.20 3.57 -8.33
CA CYS A 39 35.04 2.57 -9.00
C CYS A 39 35.64 1.49 -8.08
N ARG A 40 35.53 1.63 -6.74
CA ARG A 40 36.12 0.65 -5.80
C ARG A 40 35.35 -0.66 -5.78
N ASP A 41 34.03 -0.60 -5.92
CA ASP A 41 33.20 -1.79 -5.73
C ASP A 41 32.67 -2.36 -7.05
N GLY A 42 32.72 -1.61 -8.17
CA GLY A 42 32.17 -2.04 -9.47
C GLY A 42 30.67 -2.39 -9.43
N GLN A 43 30.01 -2.20 -8.28
CA GLN A 43 28.71 -2.77 -7.95
C GLN A 43 27.54 -1.83 -8.28
N ASP A 44 27.79 -0.55 -8.56
CA ASP A 44 26.72 0.43 -8.75
C ASP A 44 26.71 1.03 -10.17
N SER A 45 26.39 0.18 -11.15
CA SER A 45 26.27 0.59 -12.54
C SER A 45 25.25 1.72 -12.74
N ALA A 46 24.21 1.80 -11.90
CA ALA A 46 23.23 2.87 -11.95
C ALA A 46 23.85 4.22 -11.54
N LYS A 47 24.52 4.31 -10.39
CA LYS A 47 25.22 5.55 -10.00
C LYS A 47 26.32 5.93 -10.97
N TYR A 48 27.01 4.95 -11.55
CA TYR A 48 28.00 5.21 -12.60
C TYR A 48 27.39 5.87 -13.83
N LEU A 49 26.29 5.32 -14.34
CA LEU A 49 25.57 5.91 -15.49
C LEU A 49 25.06 7.33 -15.19
N LEU A 50 24.61 7.58 -13.96
CA LEU A 50 24.19 8.91 -13.51
C LEU A 50 25.35 9.89 -13.47
N TRP A 51 26.48 9.49 -12.88
CA TRP A 51 27.70 10.30 -12.86
C TRP A 51 28.19 10.60 -14.28
N ALA A 52 28.21 9.59 -15.15
CA ALA A 52 28.56 9.79 -16.55
C ALA A 52 27.61 10.78 -17.24
N ARG A 53 26.31 10.75 -16.91
CA ARG A 53 25.34 11.71 -17.47
C ARG A 53 25.60 13.11 -16.97
N ASP A 54 25.82 13.28 -15.68
CA ASP A 54 25.99 14.61 -15.11
C ASP A 54 27.28 15.28 -15.61
N ASN A 55 28.29 14.49 -16.00
CA ASN A 55 29.53 14.99 -16.59
C ASN A 55 29.50 15.16 -18.12
N CYS A 56 28.63 14.41 -18.82
CA CYS A 56 28.72 14.27 -20.29
C CYS A 56 27.39 14.45 -21.03
N GLY A 57 26.29 14.72 -20.33
CA GLY A 57 24.95 14.83 -20.90
C GLY A 57 24.80 15.95 -21.94
N ASN A 58 25.70 16.94 -21.91
CA ASN A 58 25.74 18.03 -22.88
C ASN A 58 26.38 17.63 -24.22
N ILE A 59 27.03 16.46 -24.30
CA ILE A 59 27.64 15.96 -25.54
C ILE A 59 26.57 15.20 -26.32
N SER A 60 26.18 15.74 -27.47
CA SER A 60 25.18 15.13 -28.34
C SER A 60 25.62 13.72 -28.76
N GLY A 61 24.74 12.74 -28.54
CA GLY A 61 24.99 11.34 -28.89
C GLY A 61 25.81 10.52 -27.88
N PHE A 62 26.21 11.08 -26.73
CA PHE A 62 26.95 10.31 -25.72
C PHE A 62 26.12 9.15 -25.13
N PHE A 63 24.82 9.36 -24.88
CA PHE A 63 23.87 8.30 -24.49
C PHE A 63 23.23 7.58 -25.69
N SER A 64 23.96 7.47 -26.79
CA SER A 64 23.54 6.69 -27.96
C SER A 64 23.96 5.23 -27.79
N PRO A 65 23.24 4.27 -28.41
CA PRO A 65 23.69 2.88 -28.54
C PRO A 65 25.10 2.70 -29.13
N LYS A 66 25.68 3.76 -29.69
CA LYS A 66 27.06 3.81 -30.21
C LYS A 66 28.13 3.88 -29.11
N TRP A 67 27.79 4.19 -27.86
CA TRP A 67 28.75 4.11 -26.76
C TRP A 67 29.01 2.64 -26.39
N VAL A 68 30.26 2.22 -26.56
CA VAL A 68 30.71 0.86 -26.23
C VAL A 68 30.37 0.54 -24.78
N ASP A 69 29.79 -0.64 -24.54
CA ASP A 69 29.32 -1.13 -23.23
C ASP A 69 28.09 -0.43 -22.65
N TYR A 70 27.50 0.59 -23.29
CA TYR A 70 26.31 1.27 -22.76
C TYR A 70 25.16 0.30 -22.47
N THR A 71 24.83 -0.57 -23.43
CA THR A 71 23.77 -1.57 -23.26
C THR A 71 24.09 -2.57 -22.16
N SER A 72 25.36 -2.96 -21.99
CA SER A 72 25.80 -3.87 -20.93
C SER A 72 25.67 -3.22 -19.55
N LEU A 73 26.09 -1.95 -19.43
CA LEU A 73 25.95 -1.15 -18.22
C LEU A 73 24.50 -0.87 -17.89
N GLN A 74 23.66 -0.54 -18.88
CA GLN A 74 22.23 -0.36 -18.70
C GLN A 74 21.55 -1.65 -18.23
N THR A 75 21.92 -2.79 -18.82
CA THR A 75 21.38 -4.10 -18.41
C THR A 75 21.80 -4.45 -16.99
N THR A 76 23.05 -4.18 -16.63
CA THR A 76 23.56 -4.39 -15.26
C THR A 76 22.87 -3.45 -14.27
N ALA A 77 22.76 -2.16 -14.61
CA ALA A 77 22.05 -1.16 -13.81
C ALA A 77 20.59 -1.53 -13.62
N TYR A 78 19.91 -1.98 -14.68
CA TYR A 78 18.54 -2.45 -14.62
C TYR A 78 18.38 -3.64 -13.67
N LYS A 79 19.27 -4.64 -13.73
CA LYS A 79 19.28 -5.77 -12.78
C LYS A 79 19.49 -5.32 -11.34
N THR A 80 20.27 -4.26 -11.12
CA THR A 80 20.45 -3.68 -9.78
C THR A 80 19.25 -2.89 -9.27
N LEU A 81 18.19 -2.64 -10.07
CA LEU A 81 16.99 -1.93 -9.58
C LEU A 81 16.07 -2.79 -8.70
N PHE A 82 16.29 -4.12 -8.64
CA PHE A 82 15.49 -4.99 -7.78
C PHE A 82 16.10 -5.07 -6.39
N ALA A 83 15.27 -4.86 -5.36
CA ALA A 83 15.72 -4.91 -3.96
C ALA A 83 16.04 -6.34 -3.45
N TRP A 84 15.84 -7.36 -4.29
CA TRP A 84 16.00 -8.77 -3.95
C TRP A 84 16.79 -9.52 -5.04
N PRO A 85 17.50 -10.61 -4.67
CA PRO A 85 18.48 -11.26 -5.53
C PRO A 85 17.86 -12.34 -6.42
N TRP A 86 16.61 -12.19 -6.86
CA TRP A 86 15.99 -13.22 -7.69
C TRP A 86 16.60 -13.21 -9.08
N HIS A 87 16.92 -14.40 -9.57
CA HIS A 87 17.37 -14.60 -10.95
C HIS A 87 16.28 -15.35 -11.69
N VAL A 88 15.61 -14.68 -12.63
CA VAL A 88 14.67 -15.32 -13.55
C VAL A 88 15.41 -15.52 -14.87
N SER A 89 15.84 -16.75 -15.13
CA SER A 89 16.50 -17.11 -16.39
C SER A 89 15.45 -17.58 -17.39
N PHE A 90 15.03 -16.69 -18.28
CA PHE A 90 14.28 -17.12 -19.46
C PHE A 90 15.29 -17.56 -20.52
N ASN A 91 15.28 -18.83 -20.94
CA ASN A 91 16.09 -19.31 -22.05
C ASN A 91 15.28 -19.22 -23.36
N PRO A 92 15.46 -18.16 -24.17
CA PRO A 92 14.73 -18.02 -25.43
C PRO A 92 15.09 -19.09 -26.46
N ASP A 93 16.29 -19.68 -26.41
CA ASP A 93 16.75 -20.64 -27.42
C ASP A 93 16.04 -21.99 -27.34
N GLU A 94 15.53 -22.36 -26.16
CA GLU A 94 14.70 -23.55 -26.00
C GLU A 94 13.39 -23.46 -26.82
N THR A 95 12.93 -22.24 -27.14
CA THR A 95 11.72 -22.03 -27.96
C THR A 95 11.97 -22.03 -29.46
N LEU A 96 13.22 -21.85 -29.93
CA LEU A 96 13.53 -21.78 -31.36
C LEU A 96 13.53 -23.16 -32.05
N ASN A 97 13.72 -24.25 -31.31
CA ASN A 97 13.62 -25.61 -31.86
C ASN A 97 12.18 -26.13 -31.99
N ARG A 98 11.18 -25.39 -31.48
CA ARG A 98 9.75 -25.75 -31.60
C ARG A 98 9.07 -24.93 -32.70
N ARG A 99 9.64 -24.93 -33.91
CA ARG A 99 9.21 -24.11 -35.07
C ARG A 99 7.77 -24.34 -35.55
N ASN A 100 7.08 -25.39 -35.11
CA ASN A 100 5.72 -25.70 -35.55
C ASN A 100 4.61 -25.40 -34.53
N ASP A 101 4.93 -24.91 -33.33
CA ASP A 101 3.90 -24.54 -32.34
C ASP A 101 3.66 -23.02 -32.38
N SER A 102 2.81 -22.59 -33.31
CA SER A 102 2.48 -21.19 -33.61
C SER A 102 1.82 -20.42 -32.46
N ARG A 103 1.59 -21.06 -31.30
CA ARG A 103 1.20 -20.37 -30.06
C ARG A 103 2.43 -20.07 -29.22
N LYS A 104 3.28 -19.13 -29.67
CA LYS A 104 4.23 -18.46 -28.77
C LYS A 104 3.44 -17.91 -27.58
N ARG A 105 3.58 -18.52 -26.41
CA ARG A 105 2.90 -18.07 -25.20
C ARG A 105 3.38 -16.67 -24.88
N LYS A 106 2.56 -15.67 -25.22
CA LYS A 106 2.84 -14.26 -24.96
C LYS A 106 2.69 -14.01 -23.46
N CYS A 107 3.69 -13.38 -22.85
CA CYS A 107 3.58 -12.93 -21.47
C CYS A 107 2.43 -11.91 -21.34
N PRO A 108 1.64 -11.98 -20.25
CA PRO A 108 0.57 -11.02 -20.05
C PRO A 108 1.16 -9.61 -19.95
N SER A 109 0.46 -8.64 -20.54
CA SER A 109 0.80 -7.22 -20.48
C SER A 109 0.73 -6.69 -19.04
N LYS A 110 1.35 -5.53 -18.81
CA LYS A 110 1.31 -4.82 -17.52
C LYS A 110 -0.13 -4.58 -17.05
N SER A 111 -1.01 -4.15 -17.96
CA SER A 111 -2.42 -3.89 -17.67
C SER A 111 -3.19 -5.17 -17.35
N GLU A 112 -2.93 -6.29 -18.03
CA GLU A 112 -3.56 -7.57 -17.69
C GLU A 112 -3.16 -8.05 -16.28
N LYS A 113 -1.87 -7.96 -15.94
CA LYS A 113 -1.37 -8.36 -14.62
C LYS A 113 -2.02 -7.54 -13.49
N LEU A 114 -2.09 -6.21 -13.64
CA LEU A 114 -2.72 -5.32 -12.67
C LEU A 114 -4.25 -5.41 -12.71
N GLY A 115 -4.83 -5.68 -13.88
CA GLY A 115 -6.25 -5.87 -14.09
C GLY A 115 -6.80 -7.05 -13.30
N VAL A 116 -6.04 -8.15 -13.19
CA VAL A 116 -6.41 -9.27 -12.31
C VAL A 116 -6.52 -8.83 -10.85
N PHE A 117 -5.61 -7.98 -10.36
CA PHE A 117 -5.71 -7.46 -8.98
C PHE A 117 -6.90 -6.52 -8.79
N ALA A 118 -7.21 -5.70 -9.80
CA ALA A 118 -8.37 -4.83 -9.75
C ALA A 118 -9.67 -5.65 -9.72
N LEU A 119 -9.76 -6.67 -10.59
CA LEU A 119 -10.89 -7.58 -10.66
C LEU A 119 -11.13 -8.32 -9.34
N LEU A 120 -10.07 -8.85 -8.71
CA LEU A 120 -10.17 -9.49 -7.39
C LEU A 120 -10.74 -8.55 -6.33
N ASN A 121 -10.31 -7.29 -6.33
CA ASN A 121 -10.82 -6.29 -5.40
C ASN A 121 -12.29 -5.95 -5.67
N VAL A 122 -12.71 -5.83 -6.93
CA VAL A 122 -14.11 -5.61 -7.29
C VAL A 122 -14.99 -6.79 -6.85
N ILE A 123 -14.57 -8.03 -7.13
CA ILE A 123 -15.30 -9.25 -6.70
C ILE A 123 -15.42 -9.28 -5.19
N THR A 124 -14.34 -8.99 -4.46
CA THR A 124 -14.34 -8.97 -2.98
C THR A 124 -15.28 -7.89 -2.46
N LEU A 125 -15.25 -6.68 -3.04
CA LEU A 125 -16.09 -5.56 -2.64
C LEU A 125 -17.58 -5.86 -2.89
N VAL A 126 -17.94 -6.27 -4.10
CA VAL A 126 -19.31 -6.61 -4.49
C VAL A 126 -19.82 -7.80 -3.67
N GLY A 127 -18.98 -8.84 -3.53
CA GLY A 127 -19.29 -10.00 -2.71
C GLY A 127 -19.61 -9.60 -1.28
N THR A 128 -18.73 -8.83 -0.64
CA THR A 128 -18.91 -8.43 0.77
C THR A 128 -20.12 -7.52 0.97
N ALA A 129 -20.37 -6.59 0.05
CA ALA A 129 -21.46 -5.62 0.20
C ALA A 129 -22.85 -6.18 -0.15
N TRP A 130 -22.94 -7.15 -1.08
CA TRP A 130 -24.23 -7.62 -1.61
C TRP A 130 -24.49 -9.10 -1.35
N ILE A 131 -23.58 -9.96 -1.80
CA ILE A 131 -23.81 -11.42 -1.86
C ILE A 131 -23.73 -12.02 -0.45
N PHE A 132 -22.67 -11.68 0.28
CA PHE A 132 -22.30 -12.28 1.55
C PHE A 132 -22.86 -11.54 2.76
N ARG A 133 -24.00 -10.87 2.58
CA ARG A 133 -24.78 -10.32 3.70
C ARG A 133 -25.19 -11.47 4.62
N ARG A 134 -25.11 -11.24 5.93
CA ARG A 134 -25.43 -12.27 6.94
C ARG A 134 -26.77 -12.96 6.70
N THR A 135 -27.80 -12.19 6.33
CA THR A 135 -29.15 -12.72 6.01
C THR A 135 -29.15 -13.73 4.87
N ASN A 136 -28.29 -13.55 3.87
CA ASN A 136 -28.18 -14.47 2.74
C ASN A 136 -27.36 -15.69 3.14
N ILE A 137 -26.29 -15.50 3.91
CA ILE A 137 -25.46 -16.59 4.38
C ILE A 137 -26.19 -17.47 5.37
N GLU A 138 -26.98 -16.92 6.29
CA GLU A 138 -27.79 -17.69 7.22
C GLU A 138 -28.78 -18.62 6.50
N LYS A 139 -29.36 -18.16 5.39
CA LYS A 139 -30.19 -18.99 4.51
C LYS A 139 -29.38 -20.12 3.86
N VAL A 140 -28.16 -19.83 3.39
CA VAL A 140 -27.28 -20.81 2.75
C VAL A 140 -26.75 -21.83 3.77
N THR A 141 -26.35 -21.40 4.96
CA THR A 141 -25.84 -22.25 6.04
C THR A 141 -26.94 -22.89 6.86
N ARG A 142 -28.23 -22.63 6.55
CA ARG A 142 -29.40 -23.12 7.29
C ARG A 142 -29.30 -22.89 8.80
N GLY A 143 -28.73 -21.76 9.22
CA GLY A 143 -28.51 -21.41 10.62
C GLY A 143 -27.46 -22.25 11.39
N TYR A 144 -26.75 -23.18 10.75
CA TYR A 144 -25.74 -24.01 11.44
C TYR A 144 -24.48 -23.25 11.87
N CYS A 145 -24.20 -22.10 11.26
CA CYS A 145 -22.99 -21.34 11.54
C CYS A 145 -23.27 -20.10 12.38
N GLY A 146 -22.71 -20.08 13.61
CA GLY A 146 -22.44 -18.88 14.41
C GLY A 146 -23.63 -18.02 14.83
N ALA A 147 -23.88 -17.92 16.13
CA ALA A 147 -24.85 -16.95 16.66
C ALA A 147 -24.33 -15.49 16.56
N PRO A 148 -25.21 -14.49 16.41
CA PRO A 148 -24.81 -13.08 16.43
C PRO A 148 -24.03 -12.72 17.71
N GLY A 149 -22.88 -12.07 17.53
CA GLY A 149 -22.01 -11.68 18.64
C GLY A 149 -21.13 -12.81 19.21
N SER A 150 -21.03 -13.95 18.53
CA SER A 150 -20.10 -15.03 18.89
C SER A 150 -18.66 -14.52 18.93
N ARG A 151 -17.85 -14.99 19.91
CA ARG A 151 -16.41 -14.68 20.00
C ARG A 151 -15.56 -15.40 18.95
N LEU A 152 -16.16 -16.33 18.19
CA LEU A 152 -15.47 -17.07 17.13
C LEU A 152 -15.05 -16.20 15.93
N TRP A 153 -15.49 -14.94 15.87
CA TRP A 153 -15.05 -13.98 14.86
C TRP A 153 -13.51 -13.83 14.80
N VAL A 154 -12.80 -13.99 15.93
CA VAL A 154 -11.32 -13.96 15.93
C VAL A 154 -10.74 -15.18 15.21
N VAL A 155 -11.32 -16.36 15.44
CA VAL A 155 -10.92 -17.60 14.77
C VAL A 155 -11.20 -17.50 13.28
N SER A 156 -12.36 -16.96 12.87
CA SER A 156 -12.69 -16.73 11.45
C SER A 156 -11.72 -15.75 10.79
N ALA A 157 -11.26 -14.73 11.52
CA ALA A 157 -10.24 -13.80 11.06
C ALA A 157 -8.90 -14.48 10.77
N LEU A 158 -8.42 -15.30 11.72
CA LEU A 158 -7.16 -16.04 11.58
C LEU A 158 -7.25 -17.11 10.50
N ALA A 159 -8.40 -17.80 10.38
CA ALA A 159 -8.65 -18.76 9.31
C ALA A 159 -8.66 -18.08 7.93
N SER A 160 -9.32 -16.93 7.81
CA SER A 160 -9.32 -16.10 6.58
C SER A 160 -7.91 -15.65 6.20
N ALA A 161 -7.12 -15.20 7.18
CA ALA A 161 -5.71 -14.84 6.97
C ALA A 161 -4.90 -16.04 6.50
N GLY A 162 -5.03 -17.18 7.19
CA GLY A 162 -4.36 -18.43 6.86
C GLY A 162 -4.71 -18.93 5.45
N LEU A 163 -5.99 -18.84 5.05
CA LEU A 163 -6.44 -19.22 3.72
C LEU A 163 -5.84 -18.31 2.65
N SER A 164 -5.79 -17.00 2.89
CA SER A 164 -5.17 -16.03 1.98
C SER A 164 -3.66 -16.25 1.85
N ILE A 165 -2.97 -16.57 2.95
CA ILE A 165 -1.54 -16.93 2.93
C ILE A 165 -1.34 -18.24 2.16
N GLY A 166 -2.13 -19.27 2.46
CA GLY A 166 -2.09 -20.57 1.78
C GLY A 166 -2.30 -20.44 0.27
N ALA A 167 -3.24 -19.60 -0.16
CA ALA A 167 -3.47 -19.28 -1.57
C ALA A 167 -2.24 -18.64 -2.24
N ASN A 168 -1.53 -17.74 -1.53
CA ASN A 168 -0.27 -17.17 -2.03
C ASN A 168 0.83 -18.23 -2.13
N PHE A 169 0.94 -19.15 -1.16
CA PHE A 169 1.90 -20.27 -1.23
C PHE A 169 1.59 -21.24 -2.37
N LEU A 170 0.32 -21.60 -2.55
CA LEU A 170 -0.12 -22.48 -3.64
C LEU A 170 0.21 -21.86 -5.00
N ASN A 171 -0.14 -20.59 -5.19
CA ASN A 171 0.22 -19.89 -6.42
C ASN A 171 1.74 -19.80 -6.61
N ALA A 172 2.52 -19.72 -5.51
CA ALA A 172 3.96 -19.51 -5.60
C ALA A 172 4.61 -20.84 -6.01
N ALA A 173 4.08 -21.96 -5.51
CA ALA A 173 4.42 -23.29 -5.99
C ALA A 173 4.04 -23.50 -7.46
N LEU A 174 2.89 -22.99 -7.92
CA LEU A 174 2.50 -23.03 -9.34
C LEU A 174 3.50 -22.24 -10.21
N VAL A 175 3.89 -21.04 -9.79
CA VAL A 175 4.89 -20.23 -10.51
C VAL A 175 6.27 -20.88 -10.47
N HIS A 176 6.69 -21.45 -9.34
CA HIS A 176 7.98 -22.12 -9.21
C HIS A 176 8.12 -23.36 -10.11
N ARG A 177 7.01 -24.01 -10.46
CA ARG A 177 6.99 -25.13 -11.44
C ARG A 177 7.12 -24.68 -12.89
N THR A 178 7.13 -23.37 -13.14
CA THR A 178 7.31 -22.80 -14.49
C THR A 178 8.78 -22.77 -14.86
N ARG A 179 9.07 -23.10 -16.12
CA ARG A 179 10.41 -22.90 -16.69
C ARG A 179 10.88 -21.46 -16.48
N GLY A 180 12.10 -21.31 -15.96
CA GLY A 180 12.73 -20.04 -15.65
C GLY A 180 12.45 -19.48 -14.25
N PHE A 181 11.52 -20.06 -13.48
CA PHE A 181 11.20 -19.65 -12.10
C PHE A 181 11.69 -20.64 -11.03
N HIS A 182 12.43 -21.69 -11.42
CA HIS A 182 12.92 -22.71 -10.51
C HIS A 182 13.87 -22.17 -9.44
N ASP A 183 14.58 -21.07 -9.70
CA ASP A 183 15.51 -20.48 -8.73
C ASP A 183 14.81 -19.47 -7.79
N VAL A 184 13.54 -19.13 -8.04
CA VAL A 184 12.81 -18.18 -7.21
C VAL A 184 12.29 -18.89 -5.95
N PRO A 185 12.68 -18.48 -4.73
CA PRO A 185 12.25 -19.16 -3.52
C PRO A 185 10.74 -18.98 -3.29
N ILE A 186 10.01 -20.08 -3.10
CA ILE A 186 8.55 -20.10 -2.95
C ILE A 186 8.08 -19.17 -1.82
N VAL A 187 8.72 -19.25 -0.65
CA VAL A 187 8.38 -18.42 0.53
C VAL A 187 8.51 -16.93 0.20
N GLN A 188 9.58 -16.58 -0.50
CA GLN A 188 9.87 -15.20 -0.89
C GLN A 188 8.81 -14.68 -1.87
N LEU A 189 8.41 -15.48 -2.86
CA LEU A 189 7.35 -15.11 -3.79
C LEU A 189 5.97 -15.01 -3.12
N ALA A 190 5.65 -15.93 -2.20
CA ALA A 190 4.41 -15.90 -1.44
C ALA A 190 4.30 -14.62 -0.57
N PHE A 191 5.38 -14.24 0.11
CA PHE A 191 5.42 -13.00 0.91
C PHE A 191 5.36 -11.75 0.03
N LEU A 192 5.96 -11.77 -1.17
CA LEU A 192 5.77 -10.68 -2.13
C LEU A 192 4.27 -10.55 -2.43
N TRP A 193 3.55 -11.63 -2.70
CA TRP A 193 2.10 -11.54 -2.95
C TRP A 193 1.23 -11.19 -1.74
N CYS A 194 1.75 -11.32 -0.52
CA CYS A 194 1.08 -10.76 0.66
C CYS A 194 1.04 -9.23 0.65
N SER A 195 1.94 -8.56 -0.10
CA SER A 195 1.97 -7.10 -0.26
C SER A 195 1.03 -6.56 -1.35
N ARG A 196 0.25 -7.43 -2.02
CA ARG A 196 -0.70 -7.00 -3.07
C ARG A 196 -1.76 -6.06 -2.51
N PRO A 197 -2.23 -5.08 -3.29
CA PRO A 197 -3.28 -4.18 -2.87
C PRO A 197 -4.59 -4.96 -2.67
N ARG A 198 -5.13 -4.91 -1.45
CA ARG A 198 -6.41 -5.52 -1.07
C ARG A 198 -7.37 -4.47 -0.52
N ILE A 199 -8.63 -4.58 -0.90
CA ILE A 199 -9.72 -3.72 -0.46
C ILE A 199 -10.51 -4.31 0.72
N ALA A 200 -10.04 -5.41 1.32
CA ALA A 200 -10.74 -6.10 2.42
C ALA A 200 -11.04 -5.17 3.61
N TRP A 201 -10.20 -4.16 3.84
CA TRP A 201 -10.43 -3.13 4.86
C TRP A 201 -11.71 -2.31 4.66
N VAL A 202 -12.28 -2.25 3.45
CA VAL A 202 -13.56 -1.59 3.16
C VAL A 202 -14.73 -2.32 3.82
N ALA A 203 -14.61 -3.61 4.13
CA ALA A 203 -15.59 -4.30 4.99
C ALA A 203 -15.77 -3.59 6.34
N GLY A 204 -14.71 -2.95 6.84
CA GLY A 204 -14.78 -2.10 8.02
C GLY A 204 -15.61 -0.82 7.82
N LEU A 205 -15.67 -0.26 6.61
CA LEU A 205 -16.55 0.88 6.31
C LEU A 205 -18.03 0.48 6.35
N LEU A 206 -18.37 -0.74 5.95
CA LEU A 206 -19.74 -1.25 6.02
C LEU A 206 -20.27 -1.31 7.46
N VAL A 207 -19.38 -1.53 8.44
CA VAL A 207 -19.69 -1.42 9.87
C VAL A 207 -20.21 -0.02 10.23
N LEU A 208 -19.75 1.01 9.52
CA LEU A 208 -20.15 2.40 9.78
C LEU A 208 -21.50 2.75 9.16
N VAL A 209 -21.84 2.13 8.04
CA VAL A 209 -23.08 2.40 7.29
C VAL A 209 -24.27 1.68 7.92
N GLU A 210 -24.14 0.41 8.33
CA GLU A 210 -25.24 -0.37 8.92
C GLU A 210 -25.02 -0.68 10.40
N ARG A 211 -24.73 0.35 11.20
CA ARG A 211 -24.52 0.21 12.65
C ARG A 211 -25.72 -0.39 13.38
N GLU A 212 -26.92 0.05 13.01
CA GLU A 212 -28.18 -0.32 13.66
C GLU A 212 -28.46 -1.82 13.60
N LYS A 213 -28.13 -2.44 12.47
CA LYS A 213 -28.37 -3.88 12.26
C LYS A 213 -27.24 -4.75 12.78
N SER A 214 -26.09 -4.15 13.14
CA SER A 214 -24.91 -4.82 13.68
C SER A 214 -24.30 -5.93 12.78
N MET A 215 -24.86 -6.18 11.59
CA MET A 215 -24.58 -7.36 10.77
C MET A 215 -23.13 -7.49 10.29
N TYR A 216 -22.42 -6.36 10.15
CA TYR A 216 -21.06 -6.35 9.59
C TYR A 216 -19.95 -6.26 10.64
N PHE A 217 -20.26 -6.16 11.95
CA PHE A 217 -19.20 -5.96 12.95
C PHE A 217 -18.18 -7.09 12.97
N ALA A 218 -18.62 -8.35 12.98
CA ALA A 218 -17.74 -9.52 12.91
C ALA A 218 -16.92 -9.51 11.61
N ILE A 219 -17.59 -9.39 10.46
CA ILE A 219 -16.95 -9.35 9.13
C ILE A 219 -15.88 -8.25 9.06
N GLY A 220 -16.22 -7.03 9.49
CA GLY A 220 -15.32 -5.88 9.46
C GLY A 220 -14.13 -6.05 10.40
N ALA A 221 -14.35 -6.52 11.63
CA ALA A 221 -13.28 -6.77 12.59
C ALA A 221 -12.35 -7.90 12.11
N SER A 222 -12.92 -9.01 11.63
CA SER A 222 -12.16 -10.14 11.10
C SER A 222 -11.36 -9.77 9.84
N SER A 223 -11.94 -8.97 8.95
CA SER A 223 -11.26 -8.47 7.75
C SER A 223 -10.07 -7.58 8.11
N LEU A 224 -10.19 -6.72 9.14
CA LEU A 224 -9.09 -5.88 9.60
C LEU A 224 -7.96 -6.69 10.23
N ILE A 225 -8.27 -7.72 11.04
CA ILE A 225 -7.24 -8.61 11.60
C ILE A 225 -6.55 -9.40 10.49
N SER A 226 -7.32 -9.96 9.55
CA SER A 226 -6.76 -10.70 8.40
C SER A 226 -5.85 -9.81 7.57
N GLU A 227 -6.28 -8.57 7.28
CA GLU A 227 -5.46 -7.59 6.58
C GLU A 227 -4.18 -7.27 7.38
N PHE A 228 -4.26 -7.05 8.69
CA PHE A 228 -3.08 -6.81 9.54
C PHE A 228 -2.05 -7.94 9.46
N VAL A 229 -2.50 -9.20 9.57
CA VAL A 229 -1.60 -10.37 9.45
C VAL A 229 -0.94 -10.40 8.08
N LEU A 230 -1.71 -10.21 7.00
CA LEU A 230 -1.16 -10.24 5.66
C LEU A 230 -0.22 -9.05 5.38
N GLN A 231 -0.51 -7.86 5.93
CA GLN A 231 0.35 -6.69 5.88
C GLN A 231 1.67 -6.95 6.62
N ALA A 232 1.66 -7.67 7.74
CA ALA A 232 2.87 -8.06 8.45
C ALA A 232 3.78 -8.94 7.57
N PHE A 233 3.24 -9.94 6.87
CA PHE A 233 4.02 -10.76 5.93
C PHE A 233 4.49 -9.96 4.70
N GLY A 234 3.63 -9.12 4.13
CA GLY A 234 3.96 -8.26 2.99
C GLY A 234 5.00 -7.17 3.32
N SER A 235 5.08 -6.76 4.59
CA SER A 235 5.99 -5.71 5.07
C SER A 235 7.45 -6.01 4.76
N TYR A 236 7.84 -7.29 4.75
CA TYR A 236 9.20 -7.71 4.44
C TYR A 236 9.70 -7.11 3.12
N TYR A 237 8.90 -7.20 2.06
CA TYR A 237 9.28 -6.66 0.74
C TYR A 237 9.21 -5.14 0.68
N LEU A 238 8.20 -4.55 1.31
CA LEU A 238 8.02 -3.09 1.29
C LEU A 238 9.15 -2.40 2.08
N ILE A 239 9.46 -2.87 3.28
CA ILE A 239 10.59 -2.37 4.10
C ILE A 239 11.92 -2.61 3.38
N ARG A 240 12.15 -3.82 2.85
CA ARG A 240 13.38 -4.12 2.11
C ARG A 240 13.56 -3.18 0.91
N THR A 241 12.48 -2.88 0.19
CA THR A 241 12.48 -1.94 -0.93
C THR A 241 12.83 -0.52 -0.47
N VAL A 242 12.27 -0.04 0.65
CA VAL A 242 12.60 1.28 1.20
C VAL A 242 14.06 1.36 1.63
N VAL A 243 14.55 0.38 2.39
CA VAL A 243 15.95 0.34 2.86
C VAL A 243 16.91 0.28 1.68
N PHE A 244 16.58 -0.53 0.67
CA PHE A 244 17.35 -0.63 -0.55
C PHE A 244 17.43 0.72 -1.28
N ALA A 245 16.28 1.33 -1.60
CA ALA A 245 16.23 2.61 -2.30
C ALA A 245 16.92 3.74 -1.51
N PHE A 246 16.80 3.74 -0.18
CA PHE A 246 17.46 4.69 0.69
C PHE A 246 18.98 4.56 0.64
N ARG A 247 19.51 3.33 0.79
CA ARG A 247 20.97 3.06 0.71
C ARG A 247 21.55 3.44 -0.66
N GLN A 248 20.77 3.30 -1.72
CA GLN A 248 21.19 3.68 -3.06
C GLN A 248 20.99 5.17 -3.38
N GLY A 249 20.37 5.94 -2.48
CA GLY A 249 20.07 7.35 -2.71
C GLY A 249 18.97 7.59 -3.76
N TYR A 250 18.21 6.56 -4.13
CA TYR A 250 17.21 6.63 -5.21
C TYR A 250 16.00 7.52 -4.90
N TYR A 251 15.80 7.91 -3.63
CA TYR A 251 14.77 8.89 -3.25
C TYR A 251 15.17 10.35 -3.54
N TYR A 252 16.47 10.65 -3.62
CA TYR A 252 16.93 12.03 -3.46
C TYR A 252 16.98 12.84 -4.76
N GLN A 253 16.88 12.25 -5.93
CA GLN A 253 16.82 12.98 -7.20
C GLN A 253 15.99 12.18 -8.23
N GLY A 254 15.31 12.86 -9.17
CA GLY A 254 14.60 12.26 -10.33
C GLY A 254 15.52 11.56 -11.35
N GLN A 255 16.62 11.02 -10.86
CA GLN A 255 17.81 10.62 -11.60
C GLN A 255 17.61 9.34 -12.41
N LEU A 256 16.89 8.35 -11.86
CA LEU A 256 16.71 7.04 -12.47
C LEU A 256 15.93 7.11 -13.80
N TYR A 257 14.94 8.01 -13.87
CA TYR A 257 14.00 8.11 -14.99
C TYR A 257 14.70 8.29 -16.36
N ALA A 258 15.80 9.04 -16.39
CA ALA A 258 16.41 9.49 -17.64
C ALA A 258 17.52 8.59 -18.19
N VAL A 259 18.04 7.63 -17.41
CA VAL A 259 19.31 6.94 -17.76
C VAL A 259 19.22 5.43 -17.73
N VAL A 260 18.50 4.89 -16.74
CA VAL A 260 18.39 3.44 -16.56
C VAL A 260 17.06 2.98 -17.16
N PRO A 261 17.05 1.98 -18.06
CA PRO A 261 15.82 1.38 -18.55
C PRO A 261 14.92 0.96 -17.37
N GLY A 262 13.62 1.26 -17.44
CA GLY A 262 12.69 0.96 -16.34
C GLY A 262 12.82 1.87 -15.11
N GLY A 263 13.68 2.90 -15.13
CA GLY A 263 13.89 3.80 -13.99
C GLY A 263 12.60 4.47 -13.49
N ARG A 264 11.66 4.82 -14.38
CA ARG A 264 10.32 5.35 -14.00
C ARG A 264 9.55 4.37 -13.11
N ASP A 265 9.51 3.12 -13.53
CA ASP A 265 8.76 2.07 -12.85
C ASP A 265 9.44 1.71 -11.51
N ALA A 266 10.78 1.69 -11.46
CA ALA A 266 11.52 1.56 -10.20
C ALA A 266 11.21 2.69 -9.22
N THR A 267 11.22 3.94 -9.67
CA THR A 267 10.85 5.09 -8.83
C THR A 267 9.42 4.96 -8.29
N MET A 268 8.46 4.56 -9.14
CA MET A 268 7.08 4.30 -8.73
C MET A 268 7.00 3.20 -7.65
N MET A 269 7.79 2.14 -7.82
CA MET A 269 7.90 1.04 -6.85
C MET A 269 8.42 1.56 -5.49
N TYR A 270 9.50 2.34 -5.49
CA TYR A 270 10.13 2.88 -4.29
C TYR A 270 9.23 3.89 -3.56
N ILE A 271 8.56 4.79 -4.29
CA ILE A 271 7.60 5.75 -3.74
C ILE A 271 6.42 5.00 -3.11
N GLY A 272 5.90 3.97 -3.79
CA GLY A 272 4.81 3.16 -3.25
C GLY A 272 5.17 2.47 -1.94
N ALA A 273 6.36 1.87 -1.87
CA ALA A 273 6.87 1.25 -0.66
C ALA A 273 7.08 2.25 0.49
N PHE A 274 7.59 3.46 0.19
CA PHE A 274 7.78 4.51 1.17
C PHE A 274 6.45 5.06 1.70
N LEU A 275 5.49 5.34 0.81
CA LEU A 275 4.15 5.77 1.17
C LEU A 275 3.47 4.75 2.08
N TRP A 276 3.60 3.46 1.76
CA TRP A 276 3.12 2.38 2.61
C TRP A 276 3.79 2.40 3.99
N LEU A 277 5.12 2.51 4.06
CA LEU A 277 5.84 2.50 5.34
C LEU A 277 5.48 3.70 6.23
N ALA A 278 5.40 4.90 5.65
CA ALA A 278 4.99 6.10 6.36
C ALA A 278 3.56 5.94 6.90
N SER A 279 2.62 5.53 6.05
CA SER A 279 1.21 5.39 6.43
C SER A 279 0.95 4.28 7.44
N ILE A 280 1.58 3.10 7.32
CA ILE A 280 1.42 2.03 8.30
C ILE A 280 2.01 2.43 9.66
N SER A 281 3.09 3.22 9.68
CA SER A 281 3.67 3.75 10.92
C SER A 281 2.66 4.65 11.64
N PHE A 282 1.97 5.54 10.92
CA PHE A 282 0.88 6.33 11.49
C PHE A 282 -0.26 5.46 12.03
N VAL A 283 -0.69 4.44 11.28
CA VAL A 283 -1.75 3.52 11.73
C VAL A 283 -1.33 2.77 12.99
N LEU A 284 -0.09 2.29 13.09
CA LEU A 284 0.43 1.60 14.27
C LEU A 284 0.52 2.52 15.48
N VAL A 285 0.99 3.76 15.31
CA VAL A 285 1.00 4.76 16.38
C VAL A 285 -0.42 5.05 16.85
N ASP A 286 -1.35 5.25 15.91
CA ASP A 286 -2.76 5.47 16.21
C ASP A 286 -3.39 4.29 16.96
N PHE A 287 -3.03 3.06 16.57
CA PHE A 287 -3.47 1.84 17.21
C PHE A 287 -2.91 1.70 18.63
N VAL A 288 -1.60 1.89 18.81
CA VAL A 288 -0.95 1.88 20.14
C VAL A 288 -1.55 2.95 21.04
N TRP A 289 -1.73 4.16 20.52
CA TRP A 289 -2.36 5.25 21.25
C TRP A 289 -3.80 4.92 21.68
N ALA A 290 -4.55 4.31 20.77
CA ALA A 290 -5.96 3.94 20.94
C ALA A 290 -6.16 2.79 21.95
N PHE A 291 -5.37 1.73 21.84
CA PHE A 291 -5.62 0.45 22.52
C PHE A 291 -4.72 0.22 23.74
N LEU A 292 -3.44 0.62 23.70
CA LEU A 292 -2.52 0.44 24.84
C LEU A 292 -2.67 1.54 25.90
N GLY A 293 -3.65 2.43 25.75
CA GLY A 293 -3.93 3.47 26.72
C GLY A 293 -2.75 4.41 26.90
N LEU A 294 -1.92 4.61 25.87
CA LEU A 294 -0.81 5.57 25.91
C LEU A 294 -1.32 6.98 26.28
N GLN A 295 -2.57 7.30 25.91
CA GLN A 295 -3.27 8.48 26.39
C GLN A 295 -3.33 8.59 27.92
N ARG A 296 -3.56 7.48 28.65
CA ARG A 296 -3.54 7.49 30.12
C ARG A 296 -2.15 7.73 30.68
N LEU A 297 -1.12 7.14 30.06
CA LEU A 297 0.28 7.38 30.43
C LEU A 297 0.67 8.84 30.18
N VAL A 298 0.36 9.40 29.01
CA VAL A 298 0.64 10.80 28.67
C VAL A 298 -0.13 11.75 29.58
N LEU A 299 -1.42 11.50 29.84
CA LEU A 299 -2.20 12.31 30.79
C LEU A 299 -1.64 12.21 32.21
N TYR A 300 -1.21 11.02 32.64
CA TYR A 300 -0.53 10.83 33.92
C TYR A 300 0.77 11.63 34.00
N PHE A 301 1.61 11.60 32.97
CA PHE A 301 2.84 12.39 32.90
C PHE A 301 2.55 13.88 32.85
N VAL A 302 1.59 14.32 32.04
CA VAL A 302 1.18 15.74 31.94
C VAL A 302 0.66 16.24 33.28
N ASP A 303 -0.19 15.47 33.99
CA ASP A 303 -0.66 15.86 35.32
C ASP A 303 0.48 15.89 36.33
N LYS A 304 1.43 14.95 36.27
CA LYS A 304 2.60 14.92 37.16
C LYS A 304 3.54 16.11 36.91
N VAL A 305 3.70 16.53 35.66
CA VAL A 305 4.47 17.74 35.28
C VAL A 305 3.70 19.02 35.58
N ARG A 306 2.36 19.02 35.47
CA ARG A 306 1.52 20.20 35.72
C ARG A 306 1.32 20.50 37.21
N ARG A 307 1.39 19.49 38.08
CA ARG A 307 1.29 19.66 39.54
C ARG A 307 2.33 20.64 40.13
N PRO A 308 3.64 20.55 39.82
CA PRO A 308 4.61 21.53 40.31
C PRO A 308 4.44 22.93 39.68
N VAL A 309 3.92 23.01 38.45
CA VAL A 309 3.64 24.32 37.81
C VAL A 309 2.48 25.05 38.50
N ARG A 310 1.47 24.33 39.03
CA ARG A 310 0.39 24.94 39.82
C ARG A 310 0.79 25.38 41.23
N ALA A 311 1.97 24.97 41.71
CA ALA A 311 2.53 25.46 42.97
C ALA A 311 3.24 26.82 42.81
N VAL A 312 3.37 27.32 41.58
CA VAL A 312 3.87 28.67 41.32
C VAL A 312 2.74 29.67 41.65
N PRO A 313 2.95 30.62 42.58
CA PRO A 313 1.95 31.63 42.89
C PRO A 313 1.51 32.36 41.60
N ALA A 314 0.22 32.55 41.40
CA ALA A 314 -0.35 33.17 40.18
C ALA A 314 0.28 34.53 39.81
N ALA A 315 0.92 35.21 40.77
CA ALA A 315 1.69 36.43 40.57
C ALA A 315 2.99 36.22 39.75
N VAL A 316 3.69 35.09 39.94
CA VAL A 316 4.93 34.75 39.21
C VAL A 316 4.62 34.22 37.81
N GLU A 317 3.50 33.50 37.66
CA GLU A 317 3.04 32.99 36.36
C GLU A 317 2.69 34.16 35.41
N ARG A 318 1.95 35.17 35.85
CA ARG A 318 1.61 36.33 35.00
C ARG A 318 2.83 37.10 34.49
N ARG A 319 3.91 37.19 35.29
CA ARG A 319 5.14 37.91 34.90
C ARG A 319 5.97 37.10 33.89
N THR A 320 6.07 35.80 34.10
CA THR A 320 6.86 34.89 33.27
C THR A 320 6.17 34.61 31.92
N THR A 321 4.85 34.42 31.92
CA THR A 321 4.06 34.18 30.70
C THR A 321 4.05 35.42 29.80
N ARG A 322 4.01 36.64 30.36
CA ARG A 322 4.16 37.87 29.56
C ARG A 322 5.54 37.97 28.92
N HIS A 323 6.61 37.70 29.65
CA HIS A 323 7.97 37.73 29.08
C HIS A 323 8.20 36.65 28.01
N LEU A 324 7.66 35.44 28.21
CA LEU A 324 7.75 34.36 27.22
C LEU A 324 6.91 34.66 25.97
N LEU A 325 5.69 35.19 26.12
CA LEU A 325 4.87 35.61 24.98
C LEU A 325 5.52 36.76 24.20
N GLN A 326 6.15 37.70 24.91
CA GLN A 326 6.87 38.81 24.29
C GLN A 326 8.10 38.32 23.51
N ARG A 327 8.92 37.43 24.08
CA ARG A 327 10.05 36.79 23.37
C ARG A 327 9.61 35.87 22.24
N MET A 328 8.53 35.11 22.41
CA MET A 328 7.99 34.28 21.34
C MET A 328 7.45 35.13 20.19
N SER A 329 6.87 36.31 20.47
CA SER A 329 6.46 37.23 19.41
C SER A 329 7.63 37.86 18.66
N GLU A 330 8.80 38.00 19.30
CA GLU A 330 10.04 38.45 18.65
C GLU A 330 10.68 37.37 17.78
N TRP A 331 10.54 36.08 18.16
CA TRP A 331 11.13 34.94 17.44
C TRP A 331 10.23 34.33 16.38
N TRP A 332 8.93 34.63 16.39
CA TRP A 332 7.99 34.12 15.41
C TRP A 332 7.86 35.10 14.25
N PRO A 333 8.35 34.79 13.04
CA PRO A 333 8.01 35.57 11.87
C PRO A 333 6.48 35.49 11.73
N THR A 334 5.85 36.66 11.79
CA THR A 334 4.41 36.93 11.71
C THR A 334 3.59 35.78 11.12
N ALA A 335 2.67 35.22 11.92
CA ALA A 335 1.66 34.24 11.49
C ALA A 335 0.87 34.71 10.25
N GLU A 336 0.90 36.00 9.96
CA GLU A 336 0.41 36.65 8.75
C GLU A 336 1.09 36.14 7.47
N ARG A 337 2.41 35.86 7.47
CA ARG A 337 3.11 35.23 6.33
C ARG A 337 2.71 33.76 6.14
N PHE A 338 2.41 33.05 7.22
CA PHE A 338 1.99 31.64 7.15
C PHE A 338 0.56 31.52 6.62
N ASN A 339 -0.36 32.40 7.05
CA ASN A 339 -1.71 32.45 6.50
C ASN A 339 -1.74 32.93 5.05
N GLN A 340 -0.86 33.84 4.63
CA GLN A 340 -0.74 34.25 3.22
C GLN A 340 -0.21 33.13 2.30
N LEU A 341 0.63 32.22 2.81
CA LEU A 341 1.12 31.04 2.06
C LEU A 341 0.05 29.96 1.85
N PHE A 342 -0.97 29.90 2.71
CA PHE A 342 -2.01 28.88 2.66
C PHE A 342 -3.39 29.37 2.22
N SER A 343 -3.63 30.69 2.17
CA SER A 343 -4.86 31.27 1.61
C SER A 343 -4.91 31.26 0.07
N GLY A 344 -3.81 30.91 -0.61
CA GLY A 344 -3.75 30.75 -2.07
C GLY A 344 -4.39 29.46 -2.62
N VAL A 345 -4.79 28.52 -1.77
CA VAL A 345 -5.50 27.29 -2.18
C VAL A 345 -6.98 27.43 -1.84
N GLY A 346 -7.67 28.20 -2.67
CA GLY A 346 -9.12 28.41 -2.57
C GLY A 346 -9.92 27.14 -2.82
N ILE A 347 -10.36 26.47 -1.75
CA ILE A 347 -11.54 25.61 -1.77
C ILE A 347 -12.47 26.11 -0.67
N GLN A 348 -13.14 27.23 -0.93
CA GLN A 348 -14.22 27.73 -0.09
C GLN A 348 -15.55 27.40 -0.79
N GLY A 349 -15.93 26.13 -0.73
CA GLY A 349 -17.24 25.64 -1.16
C GLY A 349 -18.26 25.86 -0.06
N SER A 350 -19.12 26.86 -0.25
CA SER A 350 -20.28 27.20 0.56
C SER A 350 -21.34 26.10 0.54
N VAL A 351 -21.53 25.40 1.66
CA VAL A 351 -22.73 24.58 1.90
C VAL A 351 -23.60 25.30 2.93
N GLN A 352 -24.45 26.18 2.41
CA GLN A 352 -25.50 26.86 3.14
C GLN A 352 -26.59 25.84 3.50
N ARG A 353 -26.79 25.65 4.80
CA ARG A 353 -27.80 24.77 5.40
C ARG A 353 -29.19 25.40 5.21
N ARG A 354 -30.02 24.87 4.30
CA ARG A 354 -31.44 25.24 4.17
C ARG A 354 -32.27 24.28 5.02
N ILE A 355 -32.56 24.68 6.26
CA ILE A 355 -33.58 24.07 7.11
C ILE A 355 -34.91 24.68 6.66
N GLY A 356 -35.73 23.90 5.97
CA GLY A 356 -37.11 24.23 5.68
C GLY A 356 -37.99 23.58 6.76
N ASN A 357 -38.59 24.40 7.61
CA ASN A 357 -39.81 24.06 8.32
C ASN A 357 -40.92 23.90 7.27
N THR A 358 -41.70 22.84 7.38
CA THR A 358 -43.01 22.77 6.71
C THR A 358 -43.96 22.07 7.66
N ASP A 359 -44.63 22.91 8.45
CA ASP A 359 -45.91 22.59 9.07
C ASP A 359 -46.95 22.54 7.96
N THR A 360 -47.68 21.44 7.86
CA THR A 360 -48.98 21.42 7.20
C THR A 360 -49.89 20.45 7.92
N ASP A 361 -50.74 21.05 8.77
CA ASP A 361 -52.01 20.50 9.19
C ASP A 361 -52.84 20.09 7.98
N THR A 362 -53.39 18.87 7.99
CA THR A 362 -54.59 18.57 7.19
C THR A 362 -55.42 17.51 7.92
N THR A 363 -56.40 18.03 8.64
CA THR A 363 -57.56 17.31 9.18
C THR A 363 -58.44 16.80 8.04
N THR A 364 -58.73 15.50 8.01
CA THR A 364 -59.91 14.95 7.30
C THR A 364 -60.53 13.82 8.12
N PRO A 365 -61.88 13.67 8.11
CA PRO A 365 -62.59 12.78 9.00
C PRO A 365 -62.84 11.39 8.41
N ALA A 366 -62.82 10.42 9.33
CA ALA A 366 -63.55 9.16 9.38
C ALA A 366 -64.10 8.54 8.08
N SER A 367 -63.53 7.39 7.71
CA SER A 367 -64.23 6.33 6.98
C SER A 367 -63.99 5.01 7.72
N ASP A 368 -65.06 4.52 8.31
CA ASP A 368 -65.14 3.32 9.12
C ASP A 368 -65.17 2.08 8.20
N ARG A 369 -64.07 1.31 8.17
CA ARG A 369 -64.03 -0.04 7.61
C ARG A 369 -63.34 -0.97 8.59
N SER A 370 -64.18 -1.66 9.35
CA SER A 370 -63.84 -2.82 10.17
C SER A 370 -63.31 -3.94 9.27
N TYR A 371 -61.98 -4.03 9.15
CA TYR A 371 -61.28 -5.24 8.78
C TYR A 371 -60.77 -5.88 10.07
N THR A 372 -61.25 -7.09 10.36
CA THR A 372 -60.72 -7.99 11.37
C THR A 372 -59.25 -8.27 11.08
N THR A 373 -58.38 -7.52 11.74
CA THR A 373 -56.93 -7.66 11.70
C THR A 373 -56.53 -8.70 12.74
N ASP A 374 -56.30 -9.93 12.27
CA ASP A 374 -55.48 -10.88 12.99
C ASP A 374 -54.14 -10.21 13.32
N ARG A 375 -53.77 -10.29 14.60
CA ARG A 375 -52.64 -9.60 15.23
C ARG A 375 -51.32 -9.92 14.52
N LEU A 376 -50.97 -9.15 13.49
CA LEU A 376 -49.57 -8.80 13.23
C LEU A 376 -49.10 -8.04 14.46
N ALA A 377 -48.51 -8.76 15.42
CA ALA A 377 -47.78 -8.15 16.52
C ALA A 377 -46.77 -7.18 15.89
N LEU A 378 -47.05 -5.88 15.98
CA LEU A 378 -46.10 -4.84 15.61
C LEU A 378 -44.85 -5.14 16.43
N ALA A 379 -43.81 -5.66 15.76
CA ALA A 379 -42.52 -5.86 16.37
C ALA A 379 -42.13 -4.52 17.00
N ALA A 380 -41.91 -4.53 18.32
CA ALA A 380 -41.51 -3.34 19.05
C ALA A 380 -40.35 -2.66 18.28
N PRO A 381 -40.35 -1.32 18.18
CA PRO A 381 -39.32 -0.61 17.44
C PRO A 381 -37.94 -1.07 17.91
N PRO A 382 -37.01 -1.38 16.99
CA PRO A 382 -35.72 -1.92 17.34
C PRO A 382 -35.01 -0.96 18.30
N ASP A 383 -34.57 -1.48 19.45
CA ASP A 383 -33.82 -0.72 20.45
C ASP A 383 -32.60 -0.05 19.79
N PRO A 384 -32.52 1.30 19.78
CA PRO A 384 -31.41 2.02 19.14
C PRO A 384 -30.04 1.69 19.75
N ASP A 385 -30.01 1.06 20.92
CA ASP A 385 -28.80 0.68 21.64
C ASP A 385 -28.46 -0.81 21.55
N ALA A 386 -29.25 -1.62 20.83
CA ALA A 386 -29.00 -3.06 20.67
C ALA A 386 -27.59 -3.39 20.14
N TRP A 387 -27.04 -2.55 19.27
CA TRP A 387 -25.68 -2.70 18.73
C TRP A 387 -24.59 -2.55 19.81
N LYS A 388 -24.82 -1.74 20.86
CA LYS A 388 -23.88 -1.59 21.98
C LYS A 388 -23.76 -2.87 22.79
N ALA A 389 -24.90 -3.54 23.03
CA ALA A 389 -24.93 -4.83 23.71
C ALA A 389 -24.19 -5.90 22.90
N MET A 390 -24.33 -5.89 21.57
CA MET A 390 -23.59 -6.82 20.72
C MET A 390 -22.09 -6.57 20.73
N LEU A 391 -21.65 -5.30 20.65
CA LEU A 391 -20.24 -4.96 20.81
C LEU A 391 -19.68 -5.47 22.14
N HIS A 392 -20.43 -5.31 23.23
CA HIS A 392 -20.02 -5.80 24.53
C HIS A 392 -19.88 -7.33 24.56
N ARG A 393 -20.80 -8.07 23.91
CA ARG A 393 -20.69 -9.54 23.77
C ARG A 393 -19.44 -9.96 23.00
N MET A 394 -19.08 -9.20 21.97
CA MET A 394 -17.84 -9.38 21.20
C MET A 394 -16.57 -8.95 21.97
N GLY A 395 -16.70 -8.35 23.16
CA GLY A 395 -15.57 -7.81 23.92
C GLY A 395 -15.05 -6.47 23.39
N LEU A 396 -15.82 -5.76 22.57
CA LEU A 396 -15.47 -4.48 21.97
C LEU A 396 -16.19 -3.33 22.68
N SER A 397 -15.50 -2.19 22.79
CA SER A 397 -16.10 -0.97 23.35
C SER A 397 -16.60 -0.02 22.26
N VAL A 398 -17.56 0.85 22.57
CA VAL A 398 -17.99 1.94 21.67
C VAL A 398 -16.81 2.85 21.28
N LYS A 399 -15.84 3.02 22.19
CA LYS A 399 -14.60 3.77 21.92
C LYS A 399 -13.78 3.05 20.85
N SER A 400 -13.66 1.72 20.93
CA SER A 400 -12.98 0.88 19.94
C SER A 400 -13.62 1.00 18.56
N ALA A 401 -14.97 1.06 18.47
CA ALA A 401 -15.66 1.25 17.19
C ALA A 401 -15.38 2.64 16.56
N LYS A 402 -15.31 3.72 17.37
CA LYS A 402 -14.91 5.05 16.89
C LYS A 402 -13.45 5.07 16.42
N GLN A 403 -12.56 4.39 17.14
CA GLN A 403 -11.14 4.27 16.78
C GLN A 403 -10.97 3.47 15.48
N MET A 404 -11.73 2.39 15.32
CA MET A 404 -11.73 1.56 14.11
C MET A 404 -12.07 2.39 12.87
N ARG A 405 -13.06 3.31 12.95
CA ARG A 405 -13.36 4.26 11.86
C ARG A 405 -12.13 5.06 11.42
N ARG A 406 -11.35 5.57 12.39
CA ARG A 406 -10.15 6.36 12.11
C ARG A 406 -9.08 5.50 11.44
N VAL A 407 -8.84 4.29 11.96
CA VAL A 407 -7.90 3.31 11.38
C VAL A 407 -8.29 2.99 9.94
N ILE A 408 -9.56 2.69 9.68
CA ILE A 408 -10.06 2.37 8.34
C ILE A 408 -9.84 3.53 7.37
N ALA A 409 -10.10 4.77 7.79
CA ALA A 409 -9.86 5.94 6.94
C ALA A 409 -8.38 6.08 6.54
N TRP A 410 -7.45 5.76 7.45
CA TRP A 410 -6.02 5.78 7.16
C TRP A 410 -5.55 4.61 6.27
N MET A 411 -6.30 3.51 6.17
CA MET A 411 -5.94 2.35 5.33
C MET A 411 -5.96 2.65 3.81
N ILE A 412 -6.52 3.79 3.38
CA ILE A 412 -6.46 4.20 1.98
C ILE A 412 -5.03 4.48 1.51
N PHE A 413 -4.18 5.05 2.37
CA PHE A 413 -2.79 5.39 2.03
C PHE A 413 -1.89 4.16 1.83
N PRO A 414 -1.88 3.13 2.71
CA PRO A 414 -1.12 1.92 2.45
C PRO A 414 -1.69 1.16 1.24
N PHE A 415 -3.00 1.20 1.00
CA PHE A 415 -3.61 0.63 -0.21
C PHE A 415 -3.09 1.30 -1.49
N LEU A 416 -3.05 2.64 -1.54
CA LEU A 416 -2.46 3.38 -2.66
C LEU A 416 -0.96 3.11 -2.79
N GLY A 417 -0.23 3.04 -1.67
CA GLY A 417 1.18 2.68 -1.63
C GLY A 417 1.44 1.30 -2.25
N GLN A 418 0.61 0.30 -1.94
CA GLN A 418 0.68 -1.04 -2.53
C GLN A 418 0.38 -1.03 -4.03
N TRP A 419 -0.58 -0.23 -4.50
CA TRP A 419 -0.85 -0.08 -5.93
C TRP A 419 0.33 0.55 -6.68
N LEU A 420 0.92 1.60 -6.12
CA LEU A 420 2.13 2.23 -6.67
C LEU A 420 3.30 1.23 -6.68
N PHE A 421 3.50 0.51 -5.57
CA PHE A 421 4.52 -0.52 -5.44
C PHE A 421 4.38 -1.59 -6.53
N TRP A 422 3.19 -2.18 -6.67
CA TRP A 422 2.94 -3.23 -7.67
C TRP A 422 2.93 -2.71 -9.10
N GLY A 423 2.40 -1.51 -9.34
CA GLY A 423 2.42 -0.86 -10.65
C GLY A 423 3.84 -0.59 -11.13
N GLY A 424 4.71 -0.13 -10.22
CA GLY A 424 6.14 0.03 -10.45
C GLY A 424 6.85 -1.31 -10.61
N PHE A 425 6.65 -2.26 -9.70
CA PHE A 425 7.29 -3.58 -9.77
C PHE A 425 6.96 -4.32 -11.08
N VAL A 426 5.68 -4.40 -11.46
CA VAL A 426 5.27 -5.10 -12.69
C VAL A 426 5.77 -4.39 -13.94
N GLY A 427 5.78 -3.06 -13.95
CA GLY A 427 6.35 -2.29 -15.04
C GLY A 427 7.86 -2.50 -15.18
N LEU A 428 8.57 -2.44 -14.05
CA LEU A 428 10.01 -2.62 -13.96
C LEU A 428 10.38 -4.05 -14.39
N ALA A 429 9.71 -5.06 -13.86
CA ALA A 429 10.00 -6.46 -14.15
C ALA A 429 9.65 -6.86 -15.60
N GLY A 430 8.65 -6.24 -16.22
CA GLY A 430 8.27 -6.53 -17.60
C GLY A 430 8.06 -8.03 -17.84
N ASP A 431 8.84 -8.60 -18.75
CA ASP A 431 8.82 -10.01 -19.10
C ASP A 431 9.56 -10.92 -18.10
N LEU A 432 10.42 -10.37 -17.24
CA LEU A 432 11.05 -11.13 -16.14
C LEU A 432 10.02 -11.59 -15.11
N TYR A 433 8.90 -10.87 -15.00
CA TYR A 433 7.76 -11.30 -14.19
C TYR A 433 6.64 -11.78 -15.10
N CYS A 434 6.77 -13.01 -15.61
CA CYS A 434 5.80 -13.69 -16.46
C CYS A 434 5.22 -14.93 -15.76
N PRO A 435 4.42 -14.76 -14.68
CA PRO A 435 3.76 -15.89 -14.03
C PRO A 435 2.89 -16.61 -15.07
N PRO A 436 3.09 -17.91 -15.31
CA PRO A 436 2.28 -18.59 -16.31
C PRO A 436 0.86 -18.70 -15.78
N ARG A 437 -0.09 -18.78 -16.70
CA ARG A 437 -1.49 -19.09 -16.38
C ARG A 437 -2.01 -18.20 -15.25
N MET A 438 -1.86 -16.89 -15.38
CA MET A 438 -2.43 -15.90 -14.44
C MET A 438 -3.91 -16.15 -14.13
N GLY A 439 -4.65 -16.76 -15.06
CA GLY A 439 -6.02 -17.25 -14.83
C GLY A 439 -6.12 -18.29 -13.70
N GLU A 440 -5.23 -19.29 -13.64
CA GLU A 440 -5.21 -20.28 -12.56
C GLU A 440 -4.90 -19.62 -11.21
N ALA A 441 -3.91 -18.72 -11.17
CA ALA A 441 -3.59 -17.98 -9.96
C ALA A 441 -4.75 -17.10 -9.50
N ALA A 442 -5.44 -16.45 -10.45
CA ALA A 442 -6.66 -15.70 -10.19
C ALA A 442 -7.76 -16.58 -9.63
N THR A 443 -7.98 -17.79 -10.18
CA THR A 443 -8.98 -18.74 -9.66
C THR A 443 -8.68 -19.16 -8.22
N VAL A 444 -7.42 -19.45 -7.89
CA VAL A 444 -7.00 -19.75 -6.52
C VAL A 444 -7.27 -18.56 -5.59
N TRP A 445 -6.96 -17.33 -6.01
CA TRP A 445 -7.26 -16.15 -5.22
C TRP A 445 -8.76 -15.90 -5.05
N ILE A 446 -9.57 -16.00 -6.13
CA ILE A 446 -11.03 -15.81 -6.08
C ILE A 446 -11.66 -16.84 -5.15
N SER A 447 -11.33 -18.11 -5.31
CA SER A 447 -11.88 -19.18 -4.46
C SER A 447 -11.51 -18.98 -3.00
N SER A 448 -10.24 -18.67 -2.70
CA SER A 448 -9.81 -18.38 -1.33
C SER A 448 -10.52 -17.15 -0.74
N ALA A 449 -10.74 -16.10 -1.53
CA ALA A 449 -11.46 -14.90 -1.09
C ALA A 449 -12.94 -15.20 -0.82
N VAL A 450 -13.62 -15.93 -1.70
CA VAL A 450 -15.02 -16.33 -1.51
C VAL A 450 -15.19 -17.15 -0.23
N VAL A 451 -14.36 -18.18 -0.03
CA VAL A 451 -14.40 -19.00 1.17
C VAL A 451 -14.08 -18.17 2.42
N SER A 452 -13.11 -17.25 2.34
CA SER A 452 -12.77 -16.35 3.44
C SER A 452 -13.97 -15.49 3.83
N VAL A 453 -14.66 -14.88 2.87
CA VAL A 453 -15.82 -14.05 3.15
C VAL A 453 -16.95 -14.88 3.77
N ILE A 454 -17.24 -16.08 3.22
CA ILE A 454 -18.22 -17.00 3.81
C ILE A 454 -17.86 -17.32 5.27
N LEU A 455 -16.60 -17.67 5.55
CA LEU A 455 -16.14 -17.95 6.92
C LEU A 455 -16.32 -16.76 7.85
N THR A 456 -15.94 -15.55 7.41
CA THR A 456 -16.06 -14.33 8.24
C THR A 456 -17.50 -13.85 8.44
N SER A 457 -18.41 -14.17 7.53
CA SER A 457 -19.82 -13.82 7.65
C SER A 457 -20.64 -14.86 8.41
N SER A 458 -20.13 -16.08 8.51
CA SER A 458 -20.78 -17.22 9.18
C SER A 458 -20.49 -17.29 10.68
N LEU A 459 -19.45 -16.62 11.17
CA LEU A 459 -18.95 -16.67 12.55
C LEU A 459 -18.89 -15.27 13.15
#